data_AF-A0AAP9WFV9-F1
#
_entry.id   AF-A0AAP9WFV9-F1
#
_cell.length_a   1.000
_cell.length_b   1.000
_cell.length_c   1.000
_cell.angle_alpha   90.00
_cell.angle_beta   90.00
_cell.angle_gamma   90.00
#
_symmetry.space_group_name_H-M   'P 1'
#
loop_
_entity.id
_entity.type
_entity.pdbx_description
1 polymer ?
#
loop_
_entity_poly.entity_id
_entity_poly.type
_entity_poly.pdbx_seq_one_letter_code
_entity_poly.pdbx_strand_id
1 'polypeptide(L)'
;MKRSDKFKMKKIKKKVSKQISSKKRIQRKKSFSKQSSPKNDLDQIVKFVSLKKLKPNVKNDFDPLSKEEYQNLKQNMIANGILDPLTAKKTVQS
;
A
#
# COMPACT_ATOMS: atom_id res chain seq x y z
N MET A 1 48.50 41.53 -8.92
CA MET A 1 48.46 40.14 -8.37
C MET A 1 49.12 40.15 -6.99
N LYS A 2 48.58 39.67 -5.87
CA LYS A 2 47.30 39.05 -5.50
C LYS A 2 47.00 39.50 -4.05
N ARG A 3 45.83 40.07 -3.77
CA ARG A 3 45.33 40.19 -2.38
C ARG A 3 44.36 39.03 -2.18
N SER A 4 44.71 38.13 -1.26
CA SER A 4 44.00 36.89 -1.00
C SER A 4 42.85 37.15 -0.03
N ASP A 5 41.64 37.18 -0.56
CA ASP A 5 40.41 37.27 0.23
C ASP A 5 40.17 35.96 0.99
N LYS A 6 40.60 35.94 2.26
CA LYS A 6 40.28 34.87 3.21
C LYS A 6 38.81 34.98 3.64
N PHE A 7 37.90 34.44 2.84
CA PHE A 7 36.53 34.20 3.27
C PHE A 7 36.48 33.13 4.37
N LYS A 8 36.33 33.59 5.62
CA LYS A 8 36.07 32.72 6.78
C LYS A 8 34.67 32.10 6.67
N MET A 9 34.62 30.82 6.37
CA MET A 9 33.39 30.01 6.45
C MET A 9 32.94 29.86 7.90
N LYS A 10 31.83 30.54 8.26
CA LYS A 10 31.21 30.46 9.59
C LYS A 10 30.41 29.15 9.68
N LYS A 11 30.93 28.15 10.41
CA LYS A 11 30.22 26.90 10.73
C LYS A 11 28.98 27.19 11.58
N ILE A 12 27.79 27.03 11.01
CA ILE A 12 26.53 27.07 11.75
C ILE A 12 26.37 25.72 12.47
N LYS A 13 26.49 25.73 13.81
CA LYS A 13 26.25 24.56 14.67
C LYS A 13 24.76 24.44 15.01
N LYS A 14 24.27 23.20 14.93
CA LYS A 14 22.92 22.66 15.16
C LYS A 14 22.17 23.21 16.40
N LYS A 15 20.83 23.27 16.32
CA LYS A 15 19.94 22.89 17.43
C LYS A 15 18.73 22.11 16.90
N VAL A 16 18.67 20.83 17.27
CA VAL A 16 17.50 19.96 17.11
C VAL A 16 16.52 20.32 18.22
N SER A 17 15.37 20.89 17.85
CA SER A 17 14.25 21.10 18.76
C SER A 17 13.46 19.79 18.87
N LYS A 18 13.71 19.01 19.93
CA LYS A 18 12.78 17.98 20.41
C LYS A 18 11.75 18.71 21.30
N GLN A 19 10.60 19.08 20.74
CA GLN A 19 9.41 19.36 21.55
C GLN A 19 8.43 18.21 21.42
N ILE A 20 8.43 17.34 22.44
CA ILE A 20 7.38 16.36 22.68
C ILE A 20 6.34 17.11 23.51
N SER A 21 5.23 17.50 22.89
CA SER A 21 4.13 18.16 23.60
C SER A 21 3.40 17.15 24.49
N SER A 22 3.11 17.60 25.71
CA SER A 22 2.50 16.82 26.78
C SER A 22 1.05 16.43 26.44
N LYS A 23 0.76 15.13 26.50
CA LYS A 23 -0.61 14.60 26.34
C LYS A 23 -1.47 15.03 27.53
N LYS A 24 -2.29 16.07 27.37
CA LYS A 24 -3.41 16.36 28.28
C LYS A 24 -4.46 15.25 28.14
N ARG A 25 -4.58 14.44 29.19
CA ARG A 25 -5.57 13.37 29.35
C ARG A 25 -6.92 14.01 29.70
N ILE A 26 -7.80 14.20 28.72
CA ILE A 26 -9.20 14.58 28.96
C ILE A 26 -10.03 13.30 29.06
N GLN A 27 -10.67 13.11 30.20
CA GLN A 27 -11.55 11.97 30.48
C GLN A 27 -13.01 12.29 30.10
N ARG A 28 -13.59 11.40 29.27
CA ARG A 28 -15.02 10.97 29.19
C ARG A 28 -16.03 12.01 28.67
N LYS A 29 -16.94 11.64 27.76
CA LYS A 29 -18.16 10.86 28.05
C LYS A 29 -18.55 9.89 26.93
N LYS A 30 -19.11 8.75 27.33
CA LYS A 30 -19.73 7.72 26.49
C LYS A 30 -21.18 8.11 26.20
N SER A 31 -21.56 8.05 24.93
CA SER A 31 -22.90 7.61 24.50
C SER A 31 -22.72 6.83 23.20
N PHE A 32 -22.38 5.55 23.34
CA PHE A 32 -22.35 4.63 22.21
C PHE A 32 -23.80 4.27 21.83
N SER A 33 -24.45 5.17 21.10
CA SER A 33 -25.46 4.73 20.14
C SER A 33 -24.69 3.96 19.07
N LYS A 34 -24.60 2.64 19.22
CA LYS A 34 -24.19 1.77 18.11
C LYS A 34 -25.36 1.76 17.12
N GLN A 35 -25.49 2.81 16.32
CA GLN A 35 -26.16 2.69 15.04
C GLN A 35 -25.33 1.65 14.27
N SER A 36 -25.81 0.42 14.21
CA SER A 36 -25.32 -0.53 13.22
C SER A 36 -25.66 0.08 11.87
N SER A 37 -24.67 0.69 11.22
CA SER A 37 -24.79 0.97 9.79
C SER A 37 -25.21 -0.35 9.11
N PRO A 38 -26.22 -0.33 8.23
CA PRO A 38 -26.51 -1.50 7.42
C PRO A 38 -25.21 -1.80 6.65
N LYS A 39 -24.60 -2.95 6.93
CA LYS A 39 -23.40 -3.43 6.26
C LYS A 39 -23.80 -3.84 4.83
N ASN A 40 -24.13 -2.86 4.01
CA ASN A 40 -24.43 -3.03 2.60
C ASN A 40 -23.23 -2.70 1.71
N ASP A 41 -22.09 -2.35 2.30
CA ASP A 41 -20.83 -2.35 1.57
C ASP A 41 -20.19 -3.71 1.79
N LEU A 42 -20.18 -4.54 0.73
CA LEU A 42 -19.07 -5.48 0.56
C LEU A 42 -17.81 -4.65 0.77
N ASP A 43 -17.16 -4.80 1.92
CA ASP A 43 -15.83 -4.26 2.15
C ASP A 43 -14.96 -4.78 1.00
N GLN A 44 -14.78 -3.96 -0.07
CA GLN A 44 -13.90 -4.20 -1.21
C GLN A 44 -12.44 -4.04 -0.75
N ILE A 45 -12.13 -4.60 0.41
CA ILE A 45 -10.78 -4.64 0.95
C ILE A 45 -10.05 -5.67 0.10
N VAL A 46 -9.06 -5.17 -0.64
CA VAL A 46 -8.08 -6.01 -1.30
C VAL A 46 -7.38 -6.84 -0.23
N LYS A 47 -7.43 -8.17 -0.38
CA LYS A 47 -6.79 -9.11 0.54
C LYS A 47 -5.58 -9.74 -0.14
N PHE A 48 -4.47 -9.80 0.59
CA PHE A 48 -3.33 -10.60 0.17
C PHE A 48 -3.64 -12.08 0.39
N VAL A 49 -3.64 -12.86 -0.69
CA VAL A 49 -3.93 -14.29 -0.69
C VAL A 49 -2.71 -15.06 -1.19
N SER A 50 -2.40 -16.19 -0.55
CA SER A 50 -1.32 -17.08 -1.00
C SER A 50 -1.69 -17.73 -2.34
N LEU A 51 -0.73 -17.77 -3.27
CA LEU A 51 -0.89 -18.38 -4.59
C LEU A 51 -1.38 -19.84 -4.53
N LYS A 52 -0.97 -20.59 -3.49
CA LYS A 52 -1.40 -21.99 -3.27
C LYS A 52 -2.91 -22.15 -3.07
N LYS A 53 -3.62 -21.08 -2.70
CA LYS A 53 -5.09 -21.08 -2.51
C LYS A 53 -5.85 -20.67 -3.77
N LEU A 54 -5.16 -20.18 -4.78
CA LEU A 54 -5.76 -19.80 -6.06
C LEU A 54 -5.79 -21.02 -6.99
N LYS A 55 -6.86 -21.12 -7.78
CA LYS A 55 -7.01 -22.14 -8.81
C LYS A 55 -7.30 -21.46 -10.15
N PRO A 56 -6.93 -22.06 -11.30
CA PRO A 56 -7.30 -21.54 -12.60
C PRO A 56 -8.82 -21.36 -12.73
N ASN A 57 -9.24 -20.34 -13.49
CA ASN A 57 -10.65 -20.15 -13.81
C ASN A 57 -11.10 -21.21 -14.84
N VAL A 58 -12.04 -22.08 -14.47
CA VAL A 58 -12.58 -23.13 -15.37
C VAL A 58 -13.43 -22.54 -16.49
N LYS A 59 -14.07 -21.39 -16.25
CA LYS A 59 -14.87 -20.66 -17.23
C LYS A 59 -14.03 -19.56 -17.90
N ASN A 60 -12.81 -19.90 -18.28
CA ASN A 60 -11.93 -18.96 -18.98
C ASN A 60 -12.29 -18.93 -20.46
N ASP A 61 -12.84 -17.82 -20.93
CA ASP A 61 -13.25 -17.55 -22.30
C ASP A 61 -12.28 -16.64 -23.06
N PHE A 62 -11.17 -16.24 -22.42
CA PHE A 62 -10.12 -15.45 -23.06
C PHE A 62 -9.23 -16.30 -23.97
N ASP A 63 -8.79 -15.70 -25.07
CA ASP A 63 -7.80 -16.29 -25.97
C ASP A 63 -6.46 -16.53 -25.24
N PRO A 64 -5.74 -17.60 -25.58
CA PRO A 64 -4.43 -17.85 -24.99
C PRO A 64 -3.44 -16.79 -25.42
N LEU A 65 -2.62 -16.33 -24.47
CA LEU A 65 -1.51 -15.44 -24.76
C LEU A 65 -0.48 -16.13 -25.66
N SER A 66 0.09 -15.39 -26.61
CA SER A 66 1.29 -15.81 -27.32
C SER A 66 2.48 -15.93 -26.35
N LYS A 67 3.55 -16.59 -26.80
CA LYS A 67 4.72 -16.82 -25.95
C LYS A 67 5.40 -15.52 -25.58
N GLU A 68 5.45 -14.58 -26.52
CA GLU A 68 6.07 -13.27 -26.37
C GLU A 68 5.27 -12.40 -25.38
N GLU A 69 3.94 -12.36 -25.53
CA GLU A 69 3.05 -11.63 -24.61
C GLU A 69 3.15 -12.16 -23.19
N TYR A 70 3.18 -13.49 -23.03
CA TYR A 70 3.33 -14.11 -21.72
C TYR A 70 4.66 -13.71 -21.05
N GLN A 71 5.77 -13.72 -21.79
CA GLN A 71 7.06 -13.31 -21.23
C GLN A 71 7.08 -11.82 -20.88
N ASN A 72 6.54 -10.97 -21.75
CA ASN A 72 6.45 -9.53 -21.48
C ASN A 72 5.62 -9.24 -20.24
N LEU A 73 4.45 -9.89 -20.11
CA LEU A 73 3.60 -9.76 -18.93
C LEU A 73 4.33 -10.21 -17.66
N LYS A 74 5.02 -11.36 -17.71
CA LYS A 74 5.81 -11.86 -16.58
C LYS A 74 6.89 -10.87 -16.14
N GLN A 75 7.64 -10.29 -17.08
CA GLN A 75 8.69 -9.32 -16.75
C GLN A 75 8.10 -8.04 -16.17
N ASN A 76 7.00 -7.54 -16.73
CA ASN A 76 6.31 -6.35 -16.23
C ASN A 76 5.78 -6.55 -14.80
N MET A 77 5.23 -7.72 -14.51
CA MET A 77 4.78 -8.06 -13.14
C MET A 77 5.94 -8.15 -12.15
N ILE A 78 7.12 -8.61 -12.57
CA ILE A 78 8.32 -8.65 -11.71
C ILE A 78 8.83 -7.23 -11.43
N ALA A 79 8.85 -6.37 -12.45
CA ALA A 79 9.37 -5.01 -12.34
C ALA A 79 8.43 -4.08 -11.54
N ASN A 80 7.13 -4.12 -11.83
CA ASN A 80 6.15 -3.16 -11.32
C ASN A 80 5.23 -3.76 -10.24
N GLY A 81 5.24 -5.09 -10.06
CA GLY A 81 4.22 -5.78 -9.29
C GLY A 81 2.89 -5.88 -10.05
N ILE A 82 1.85 -6.32 -9.32
CA ILE A 82 0.47 -6.32 -9.80
C ILE A 82 -0.17 -5.00 -9.35
N LEU A 83 -0.53 -4.15 -10.31
CA LEU A 83 -1.15 -2.85 -10.02
C LEU A 83 -2.64 -2.98 -9.69
N ASP A 84 -3.33 -3.89 -10.38
CA ASP A 84 -4.76 -4.12 -10.21
C ASP A 84 -5.05 -5.42 -9.45
N PRO A 85 -5.90 -5.38 -8.40
CA PRO A 85 -6.21 -6.57 -7.62
C PRO A 85 -6.97 -7.62 -8.45
N LEU A 86 -6.69 -8.88 -8.17
CA LEU A 86 -7.38 -9.99 -8.84
C LEU A 86 -8.78 -10.22 -8.24
N THR A 87 -9.75 -10.41 -9.12
CA THR A 87 -11.10 -10.86 -8.74
C THR A 87 -11.09 -12.37 -8.55
N ALA A 88 -11.42 -12.84 -7.35
CA ALA A 88 -11.48 -14.26 -7.03
C ALA A 88 -12.84 -14.62 -6.40
N LYS A 89 -13.40 -15.77 -6.81
CA LYS A 89 -14.60 -16.35 -6.20
C LYS A 89 -14.20 -17.53 -5.31
N LYS A 90 -14.71 -17.57 -4.08
CA LYS A 90 -14.52 -18.73 -3.20
C LYS A 90 -15.27 -19.92 -3.78
N THR A 91 -14.55 -20.97 -4.16
CA THR A 91 -15.14 -22.27 -4.47
C THR A 91 -15.42 -22.96 -3.14
N VAL A 92 -16.70 -23.05 -2.78
CA VAL A 92 -17.14 -23.97 -1.71
C VAL A 92 -17.07 -25.36 -2.34
N GLN A 93 -16.14 -26.18 -1.88
CA GLN A 93 -16.17 -27.60 -2.21
C GLN A 93 -17.38 -28.16 -1.46
N SER A 94 -18.43 -28.50 -2.22
CA SER A 94 -19.63 -29.23 -1.77
C SER A 94 -19.32 -30.70 -1.55
#